data_AF-A0A1A8QP73-F1
#
_entry.id   AF-A0A1A8QP73-F1
#
_cell.length_a   1.000
_cell.length_b   1.000
_cell.length_c   1.000
_cell.angle_alpha   90.00
_cell.angle_beta   90.00
_cell.angle_gamma   90.00
#
_symmetry.space_group_name_H-M   'P 1'
#
loop_
_entity.id
_entity.type
_entity.pdbx_description
1 polymer ?
#
loop_
_entity_poly.entity_id
_entity_poly.type
_entity_poly.pdbx_seq_one_letter_code
_entity_poly.pdbx_strand_id
1 'polypeptide(L)'
;KGRSPMDLVSTLGQREELFSSAEVGDSTQRHEGAEVLNLPLLEAGSCLLCHLVVSYQLERGLPGLSLPIDKPNSLVYKLVRALETHPLQKVTLDWTDQRAVRLVEDVEMLLELSQGKHQEQVSRAVRECKGESTTLLMEILENLRSRGEMLVADL
;
A
#
# COMPACT_ATOMS: atom_id res chain seq x y z
N LYS A 1 36.00 -33.55 -19.02
CA LYS A 1 36.32 -32.32 -18.25
C LYS A 1 35.97 -31.13 -19.12
N GLY A 2 35.01 -30.29 -18.70
CA GLY A 2 34.67 -29.07 -19.41
C GLY A 2 35.79 -28.03 -19.25
N ARG A 3 36.02 -27.22 -20.27
CA ARG A 3 36.87 -26.02 -20.18
C ARG A 3 35.96 -24.83 -19.87
N SER A 4 36.33 -24.02 -18.90
CA SER A 4 35.71 -22.72 -18.67
C SER A 4 36.19 -21.73 -19.73
N PRO A 5 35.44 -20.65 -20.01
CA PRO A 5 35.91 -19.58 -20.89
C PRO A 5 37.29 -19.02 -20.50
N MET A 6 37.61 -19.04 -19.20
CA MET A 6 38.90 -18.60 -18.66
C MET A 6 40.06 -19.56 -18.97
N ASP A 7 39.74 -20.81 -19.32
CA ASP A 7 40.71 -21.81 -19.75
C ASP A 7 41.01 -21.73 -21.26
N LEU A 8 40.30 -20.84 -21.99
CA LEU A 8 40.48 -20.61 -23.42
C LEU A 8 41.39 -19.41 -23.72
N VAL A 9 41.78 -18.64 -22.69
CA VAL A 9 42.50 -17.38 -22.85
C VAL A 9 43.88 -17.49 -22.23
N SER A 10 44.92 -17.29 -23.06
CA SER A 10 46.31 -17.52 -22.68
C SER A 10 47.04 -16.26 -22.18
N THR A 11 46.48 -15.07 -22.44
CA THR A 11 47.13 -13.79 -22.11
C THR A 11 46.48 -13.13 -20.91
N LEU A 12 47.29 -12.52 -20.05
CA LEU A 12 46.84 -11.92 -18.79
C LEU A 12 45.83 -10.77 -19.03
N GLY A 13 46.10 -9.90 -20.01
CA GLY A 13 45.23 -8.75 -20.31
C GLY A 13 43.82 -9.15 -20.77
N GLN A 14 43.70 -10.17 -21.63
CA GLN A 14 42.38 -10.66 -22.07
C GLN A 14 41.61 -11.36 -20.93
N ARG A 15 42.34 -11.95 -19.97
CA ARG A 15 41.73 -12.56 -18.78
C ARG A 15 41.17 -11.50 -17.83
N GLU A 16 41.90 -10.41 -17.64
CA GLU A 16 41.46 -9.27 -16.83
C GLU A 16 40.26 -8.55 -17.46
N GLU A 17 40.25 -8.38 -18.78
CA GLU A 17 39.11 -7.82 -19.51
C GLU A 17 37.86 -8.70 -19.42
N LEU A 18 38.01 -10.03 -19.53
CA LEU A 18 36.91 -10.97 -19.33
C LEU A 18 36.38 -10.96 -17.90
N PHE A 19 37.26 -10.90 -16.90
CA PHE A 19 36.85 -10.77 -15.51
C PHE A 19 36.08 -9.47 -15.28
N SER A 20 36.58 -8.35 -15.80
CA SER A 20 35.94 -7.04 -15.67
C SER A 20 34.58 -7.02 -16.37
N SER A 21 34.48 -7.65 -17.55
CA SER A 21 33.22 -7.76 -18.29
C SER A 21 32.20 -8.65 -17.59
N ALA A 22 32.64 -9.77 -17.02
CA ALA A 22 31.80 -10.66 -16.21
C ALA A 22 31.35 -9.97 -14.92
N GLU A 23 32.24 -9.23 -14.24
CA GLU A 23 31.91 -8.47 -13.04
C GLU A 23 30.90 -7.34 -13.33
N VAL A 24 31.01 -6.66 -14.48
CA VAL A 24 30.03 -5.67 -14.94
C VAL A 24 28.68 -6.33 -15.27
N GLY A 25 28.69 -7.51 -15.91
CA GLY A 25 27.47 -8.30 -16.15
C GLY A 25 26.81 -8.80 -14.86
N ASP A 26 27.61 -9.29 -13.91
CA ASP A 26 27.12 -9.81 -12.64
C ASP A 26 26.65 -8.69 -11.71
N SER A 27 27.29 -7.52 -11.73
CA SER A 27 26.87 -6.35 -10.94
C SER A 27 25.58 -5.72 -11.47
N THR A 28 25.33 -5.78 -12.78
CA THR A 28 24.02 -5.42 -13.35
C THR A 28 22.93 -6.44 -12.97
N GLN A 29 23.27 -7.73 -12.84
CA GLN A 29 22.35 -8.77 -12.38
C GLN A 29 22.05 -8.73 -10.87
N ARG A 30 23.01 -8.29 -10.04
CA ARG A 30 22.83 -8.15 -8.59
C ARG A 30 21.87 -7.02 -8.19
N HIS A 31 21.54 -6.11 -9.10
CA HIS A 31 20.63 -4.99 -8.84
C HIS A 31 19.20 -5.21 -9.28
N GLU A 32 18.93 -6.22 -10.12
CA GLU A 32 17.59 -6.61 -10.51
C GLU A 32 17.40 -8.07 -10.13
N GLY A 33 17.06 -8.30 -8.87
CA GLY A 33 16.17 -9.40 -8.53
C GLY A 33 14.89 -9.18 -9.31
N ALA A 34 14.84 -9.63 -10.56
CA ALA A 34 13.64 -9.74 -11.34
C ALA A 34 12.76 -10.76 -10.60
N GLU A 35 12.02 -10.27 -9.59
CA GLU A 35 10.83 -10.94 -9.12
C GLU A 35 10.04 -11.25 -10.38
N VAL A 36 9.89 -12.55 -10.67
CA VAL A 36 9.02 -12.98 -11.76
C VAL A 36 7.61 -12.59 -11.34
N LEU A 37 7.21 -11.38 -11.75
CA LEU A 37 5.90 -10.84 -11.47
C LEU A 37 4.90 -11.65 -12.28
N ASN A 38 4.13 -12.50 -11.59
CA ASN A 38 2.97 -13.12 -12.17
C ASN A 38 1.88 -12.05 -12.34
N LEU A 39 1.99 -11.27 -13.41
CA LEU A 39 1.09 -10.16 -13.72
C LEU A 39 -0.38 -10.60 -13.72
N PRO A 40 -0.77 -11.77 -14.28
CA PRO A 40 -2.14 -12.26 -14.16
C PRO A 40 -2.61 -12.45 -12.73
N LEU A 41 -1.78 -13.02 -11.86
CA LEU A 41 -2.12 -13.21 -10.44
C LEU A 41 -2.20 -11.86 -9.71
N LEU A 42 -1.30 -10.93 -10.02
CA LEU A 42 -1.30 -9.58 -9.46
C LEU A 42 -2.58 -8.84 -9.81
N GLU A 43 -2.97 -8.85 -11.10
CA GLU A 43 -4.22 -8.25 -11.57
C GLU A 43 -5.45 -8.92 -10.94
N ALA A 44 -5.51 -10.25 -10.91
CA ALA A 44 -6.62 -10.96 -10.30
C ALA A 44 -6.75 -10.66 -8.80
N GLY A 45 -5.62 -10.61 -8.08
CA GLY A 45 -5.58 -10.25 -6.67
C GLY A 45 -6.01 -8.81 -6.42
N SER A 46 -5.53 -7.87 -7.24
CA SER A 46 -5.94 -6.47 -7.17
C SER A 46 -7.42 -6.29 -7.46
N CYS A 47 -7.95 -6.98 -8.48
CA CYS A 47 -9.37 -6.98 -8.81
C CYS A 47 -10.24 -7.48 -7.64
N LEU A 48 -9.84 -8.59 -7.02
CA LEU A 48 -10.52 -9.12 -5.83
C LEU A 48 -10.52 -8.12 -4.68
N LEU A 49 -9.38 -7.47 -4.40
CA LEU A 49 -9.28 -6.45 -3.36
C LEU A 49 -10.15 -5.23 -3.66
N CYS A 50 -10.17 -4.74 -4.90
CA CYS A 50 -11.08 -3.68 -5.33
C CYS A 50 -12.53 -4.05 -5.02
N HIS A 51 -12.95 -5.27 -5.40
CA HIS A 51 -14.29 -5.75 -5.11
C HIS A 51 -14.60 -5.85 -3.62
N LEU A 52 -13.65 -6.31 -2.80
CA LEU A 52 -13.83 -6.38 -1.35
C LEU A 52 -14.01 -4.99 -0.74
N VAL A 53 -13.18 -4.02 -1.14
CA VAL A 53 -13.28 -2.64 -0.63
C VAL A 53 -14.60 -2.00 -1.04
N VAL A 54 -14.99 -2.11 -2.32
CA VAL A 54 -16.24 -1.54 -2.81
C VAL A 54 -17.45 -2.20 -2.15
N SER A 55 -17.45 -3.53 -2.03
CA SER A 55 -18.55 -4.26 -1.39
C SER A 55 -18.67 -3.87 0.08
N TYR A 56 -17.54 -3.73 0.79
CA TYR A 56 -17.53 -3.26 2.17
C TYR A 56 -18.15 -1.86 2.30
N GLN A 57 -17.76 -0.92 1.44
CA GLN A 57 -18.31 0.45 1.45
C GLN A 57 -19.82 0.47 1.18
N LEU A 58 -20.29 -0.38 0.27
CA LEU A 58 -21.72 -0.51 -0.06
C LEU A 58 -22.52 -1.12 1.11
N GLU A 59 -22.04 -2.22 1.69
CA GLU A 59 -22.70 -2.89 2.82
C GLU A 59 -22.79 -2.00 4.06
N ARG A 60 -21.73 -1.22 4.32
CA ARG A 60 -21.67 -0.32 5.47
C ARG A 60 -22.43 0.98 5.26
N GLY A 61 -22.96 1.23 4.06
CA GLY A 61 -23.61 2.49 3.74
C GLY A 61 -22.68 3.66 4.04
N LEU A 62 -21.42 3.57 3.59
CA LEU A 62 -20.42 4.63 3.67
C LEU A 62 -20.35 5.40 2.33
N PRO A 63 -21.45 5.98 1.79
CA PRO A 63 -21.36 6.77 0.58
C PRO A 63 -20.43 7.94 0.87
N GLY A 64 -19.51 8.21 -0.06
CA GLY A 64 -18.47 9.24 0.04
C GLY A 64 -18.99 10.47 0.76
N LEU A 65 -18.66 10.58 2.05
CA LEU A 65 -19.25 11.50 3.01
C LEU A 65 -18.98 12.92 2.55
N SER A 66 -19.90 13.41 1.73
CA SER A 66 -20.06 14.80 1.32
C SER A 66 -21.05 15.40 2.31
N LEU A 67 -20.60 15.57 3.55
CA LEU A 67 -21.36 16.32 4.54
C LEU A 67 -20.62 17.65 4.79
N PRO A 68 -21.29 18.81 4.64
CA PRO A 68 -20.75 20.04 5.16
C PRO A 68 -20.80 19.94 6.69
N ILE A 69 -19.64 19.77 7.32
CA ILE A 69 -19.55 19.63 8.77
C ILE A 69 -19.38 21.02 9.40
N ASP A 70 -20.38 21.45 10.17
CA ASP A 70 -20.20 22.58 11.10
C ASP A 70 -19.17 22.18 12.18
N LYS A 71 -18.00 22.83 12.10
CA LYS A 71 -16.71 22.35 12.62
C LYS A 71 -16.61 22.05 14.12
N PRO A 72 -17.02 22.91 15.08
CA PRO A 72 -16.64 22.68 16.49
C PRO A 72 -17.58 21.73 17.25
N ASN A 73 -18.78 21.44 16.74
CA ASN A 73 -19.79 20.65 17.47
C ASN A 73 -20.13 19.29 16.85
N SER A 74 -19.51 18.95 15.71
CA SER A 74 -19.73 17.65 15.08
C SER A 74 -19.20 16.50 15.94
N LEU A 75 -19.99 15.44 16.05
CA LEU A 75 -19.57 14.20 16.70
C LEU A 75 -18.35 13.57 16.00
N VAL A 76 -18.23 13.75 14.69
CA VAL A 76 -17.08 13.28 13.91
C VAL A 76 -15.80 13.98 14.35
N TYR A 77 -15.83 15.31 14.49
CA TYR A 77 -14.68 16.09 14.98
C TYR A 77 -14.23 15.62 16.37
N LYS A 78 -15.17 15.48 17.31
CA LYS A 78 -14.86 15.03 18.68
C LYS A 78 -14.27 13.62 18.69
N LEU A 79 -14.75 12.74 17.81
CA LEU A 79 -14.25 11.38 17.68
C LEU A 79 -12.82 11.35 17.11
N VAL A 80 -12.55 12.09 16.04
CA VAL A 80 -11.20 12.20 15.45
C VAL A 80 -10.21 12.70 16.50
N ARG A 81 -10.52 13.79 17.20
CA ARG A 81 -9.69 14.31 18.29
C ARG A 81 -9.47 13.30 19.43
N ALA A 82 -10.48 12.49 19.75
CA ALA A 82 -10.35 11.45 20.77
C ALA A 82 -9.38 10.35 20.32
N LEU A 83 -9.45 9.91 19.05
CA LEU A 83 -8.55 8.91 18.48
C LEU A 83 -7.11 9.41 18.28
N GLU A 84 -6.90 10.70 18.03
CA GLU A 84 -5.55 11.29 18.00
C GLU A 84 -4.87 11.29 19.38
N THR A 85 -5.66 11.33 20.45
CA THR A 85 -5.18 11.51 21.83
C THR A 85 -5.20 10.23 22.65
N HIS A 86 -6.00 9.24 22.25
CA HIS A 86 -6.25 8.02 23.00
C HIS A 86 -6.31 6.81 22.07
N PRO A 87 -5.85 5.63 22.53
CA PRO A 87 -5.96 4.41 21.74
C PRO A 87 -7.43 4.02 21.57
N LEU A 88 -7.77 3.40 20.42
CA LEU A 88 -9.12 2.93 20.10
C LEU A 88 -9.78 2.18 21.26
N GLN A 89 -9.06 1.26 21.90
CA GLN A 89 -9.60 0.42 22.98
C GLN A 89 -10.06 1.25 24.18
N LYS A 90 -9.46 2.41 24.40
CA LYS A 90 -9.86 3.35 25.45
C LYS A 90 -11.06 4.19 25.01
N VAL A 91 -11.12 4.58 23.74
CA VAL A 91 -12.26 5.34 23.17
C VAL A 91 -13.54 4.51 23.15
N THR A 92 -13.41 3.21 22.89
CA THR A 92 -14.55 2.27 22.79
C THR A 92 -14.79 1.46 24.07
N LEU A 93 -14.06 1.75 25.16
CA LEU A 93 -14.26 1.12 26.46
C LEU A 93 -15.72 1.38 26.89
N ASP A 94 -16.47 0.32 27.14
CA ASP A 94 -17.91 0.31 27.49
C ASP A 94 -18.91 0.51 26.33
N TRP A 95 -18.45 0.55 25.08
CA TRP A 95 -19.37 0.57 23.93
C TRP A 95 -19.96 -0.82 23.71
N THR A 96 -21.28 -0.94 23.87
CA THR A 96 -22.01 -2.21 23.70
C THR A 96 -22.51 -2.41 22.26
N ASP A 97 -22.70 -1.33 21.51
CA ASP A 97 -23.08 -1.40 20.10
C ASP A 97 -21.86 -1.71 19.23
N GLN A 98 -21.79 -2.96 18.76
CA GLN A 98 -20.73 -3.42 17.87
C GLN A 98 -20.67 -2.64 16.55
N ARG A 99 -21.79 -2.12 16.04
CA ARG A 99 -21.77 -1.31 14.81
C ARG A 99 -21.07 0.01 15.05
N ALA A 100 -21.31 0.63 16.21
CA ALA A 100 -20.63 1.85 16.61
C ALA A 100 -19.12 1.60 16.77
N VAL A 101 -18.71 0.49 17.40
CA VAL A 101 -17.28 0.13 17.52
C VAL A 101 -16.64 -0.04 16.14
N ARG A 102 -17.27 -0.75 15.21
CA ARG A 102 -16.76 -0.92 13.83
C ARG A 102 -16.62 0.40 13.08
N LEU A 103 -17.55 1.34 13.26
CA LEU A 103 -17.44 2.66 12.64
C LEU A 103 -16.24 3.45 13.20
N VAL A 104 -15.92 3.30 14.47
CA VAL A 104 -14.73 3.96 15.05
C VAL A 104 -13.44 3.30 14.54
N GLU A 105 -13.41 1.98 14.40
CA GLU A 105 -12.31 1.26 13.76
C GLU A 105 -12.09 1.74 12.31
N ASP A 106 -13.17 1.95 11.55
CA ASP A 106 -13.09 2.49 10.19
C ASP A 106 -12.50 3.92 10.17
N VAL A 107 -12.88 4.76 11.15
CA VAL A 107 -12.32 6.11 11.29
C VAL A 107 -10.84 6.06 11.68
N GLU A 108 -10.45 5.20 12.63
CA GLU A 108 -9.05 5.00 13.00
C GLU A 108 -8.24 4.58 11.77
N MET A 109 -8.72 3.59 11.02
CA MET A 109 -8.09 3.13 9.77
C MET A 109 -7.90 4.27 8.76
N LEU A 110 -8.89 5.14 8.56
CA LEU A 110 -8.73 6.31 7.68
C LEU A 110 -7.66 7.29 8.19
N LEU A 111 -7.58 7.53 9.51
CA LEU A 111 -6.54 8.37 10.10
C LEU A 111 -5.15 7.75 9.96
N GLU A 112 -5.06 6.43 10.06
CA GLU A 112 -3.79 5.72 9.84
C GLU A 112 -3.33 5.86 8.38
N LEU A 113 -4.24 5.72 7.40
CA LEU A 113 -3.91 5.95 5.99
C LEU A 113 -3.45 7.38 5.72
N SER A 114 -4.13 8.38 6.28
CA SER A 114 -3.75 9.79 6.07
C SER A 114 -2.38 10.12 6.65
N GLN A 115 -1.96 9.40 7.70
CA GLN A 115 -0.61 9.49 8.27
C GLN A 115 0.43 8.70 7.48
N GLY A 116 0.05 8.06 6.37
CA GLY A 116 0.91 7.23 5.55
C GLY A 116 1.24 5.87 6.19
N LYS A 117 0.59 5.50 7.30
CA LYS A 117 0.69 4.14 7.83
C LYS A 117 0.14 3.19 6.76
N HIS A 118 0.73 2.00 6.68
CA HIS A 118 0.42 0.97 5.68
C HIS A 118 0.86 1.26 4.23
N GLN A 119 1.41 2.43 3.90
CA GLN A 119 1.94 2.66 2.55
C GLN A 119 3.05 1.67 2.17
N GLU A 120 3.88 1.28 3.13
CA GLU A 120 4.93 0.28 2.95
C GLU A 120 4.39 -1.15 2.79
N GLN A 121 3.15 -1.42 3.22
CA GLN A 121 2.51 -2.73 3.06
C GLN A 121 2.08 -2.99 1.62
N VAL A 122 1.87 -1.95 0.82
CA VAL A 122 1.66 -2.09 -0.62
C VAL A 122 2.99 -2.45 -1.26
N SER A 123 3.09 -3.65 -1.83
CA SER A 123 4.32 -4.11 -2.47
C SER A 123 4.71 -3.21 -3.65
N ARG A 124 6.01 -3.12 -3.91
CA ARG A 124 6.55 -2.38 -5.06
C ARG A 124 5.92 -2.86 -6.38
N ALA A 125 5.74 -4.17 -6.50
CA ALA A 125 5.05 -4.83 -7.61
C ALA A 125 3.69 -4.20 -7.94
N VAL A 126 2.83 -4.02 -6.93
CA VAL A 126 1.50 -3.42 -7.12
C VAL A 126 1.62 -1.94 -7.52
N ARG A 127 2.53 -1.18 -6.90
CA ARG A 127 2.71 0.25 -7.17
C ARG A 127 3.24 0.55 -8.57
N GLU A 128 4.12 -0.31 -9.09
CA GLU A 128 4.75 -0.12 -10.40
C GLU A 128 3.96 -0.79 -11.54
N CYS A 129 3.05 -1.72 -11.22
CA CYS A 129 2.23 -2.38 -12.21
C CYS A 129 1.20 -1.40 -12.80
N LYS A 130 1.19 -1.29 -14.13
CA LYS A 130 0.28 -0.44 -14.90
C LYS A 130 -0.91 -1.22 -15.45
N GLY A 131 -1.30 -2.31 -14.80
CA GLY A 131 -2.51 -3.06 -15.14
C GLY A 131 -3.76 -2.31 -14.70
N GLU A 132 -4.90 -2.65 -15.27
CA GLU A 132 -6.17 -1.96 -15.00
C GLU A 132 -6.59 -2.12 -13.54
N SER A 133 -6.48 -3.35 -13.02
CA SER A 133 -6.92 -3.68 -11.66
C SER A 133 -5.96 -3.13 -10.61
N THR A 134 -4.64 -3.20 -10.84
CA THR A 134 -3.65 -2.59 -9.93
C THR A 134 -3.79 -1.08 -9.90
N THR A 135 -4.01 -0.44 -11.05
CA THR A 135 -4.23 1.01 -11.13
C THR A 135 -5.48 1.41 -10.36
N LEU A 136 -6.61 0.72 -10.59
CA LEU A 136 -7.86 0.97 -9.86
C LEU A 136 -7.69 0.77 -8.36
N LEU A 137 -6.98 -0.27 -7.92
CA LEU A 137 -6.71 -0.50 -6.50
C LEU A 137 -5.94 0.68 -5.89
N MET A 138 -4.91 1.17 -6.58
CA MET A 138 -4.14 2.33 -6.14
C MET A 138 -5.00 3.59 -6.05
N GLU A 139 -5.90 3.82 -7.03
CA GLU A 139 -6.85 4.94 -6.99
C GLU A 139 -7.82 4.85 -5.80
N ILE A 140 -8.33 3.66 -5.49
CA ILE A 140 -9.20 3.43 -4.32
C ILE A 140 -8.44 3.73 -3.02
N LEU A 141 -7.20 3.25 -2.89
CA LEU A 141 -6.39 3.50 -1.70
C LEU A 141 -6.06 4.99 -1.54
N GLU A 142 -5.76 5.67 -2.64
CA GLU A 142 -5.55 7.12 -2.67
C GLU A 142 -6.81 7.89 -2.28
N ASN A 143 -7.98 7.46 -2.77
CA ASN A 143 -9.26 8.05 -2.37
C ASN A 143 -9.51 7.87 -0.87
N LEU A 144 -9.22 6.69 -0.31
CA LEU A 144 -9.34 6.46 1.14
C LEU A 144 -8.37 7.33 1.93
N ARG A 145 -7.12 7.49 1.47
CA ARG A 145 -6.14 8.38 2.10
C ARG A 145 -6.63 9.82 2.12
N SER A 146 -7.05 10.36 0.97
CA SER A 146 -7.53 11.74 0.87
C SER A 146 -8.78 11.99 1.72
N ARG A 147 -9.66 11.00 1.89
CA ARG A 147 -10.78 11.07 2.85
C ARG A 147 -10.31 11.15 4.30
N GLY A 148 -9.28 10.40 4.66
CA GLY A 148 -8.63 10.52 5.98
C GLY A 148 -8.02 11.91 6.17
N GLU A 149 -7.33 12.43 5.15
CA GLU A 149 -6.78 13.79 5.18
C GLU A 149 -7.87 14.85 5.33
N MET A 150 -9.03 14.70 4.70
CA MET A 150 -10.17 15.59 4.90
C MET A 150 -10.68 15.56 6.35
N LEU A 151 -10.75 14.38 6.97
CA LEU A 151 -11.15 14.24 8.38
C LEU A 151 -10.20 15.00 9.33
N VAL A 152 -8.91 15.11 8.95
CA VAL A 152 -7.88 15.84 9.71
C VAL A 152 -7.84 17.32 9.32
N ALA A 153 -7.98 17.67 8.05
CA ALA A 153 -7.95 19.06 7.56
C ALA A 153 -9.20 19.85 7.96
N ASP A 154 -10.28 19.15 8.30
CA ASP A 154 -11.46 19.73 8.94
C ASP A 154 -11.27 19.97 10.45
N LEU A 155 -10.11 19.62 11.04
CA LEU A 155 -9.73 19.98 12.42
C LEU A 155 -9.31 21.46 12.56
#